data_AF-K7YWU7-F1
#
_entry.id   AF-K7YWU7-F1
#
_cell.length_a   1.000
_cell.length_b   1.000
_cell.length_c   1.000
_cell.angle_alpha   90.00
_cell.angle_beta   90.00
_cell.angle_gamma   90.00
#
_symmetry.space_group_name_H-M   'P 1'
#
loop_
_entity.id
_entity.type
_entity.pdbx_description
1 polymer ?
#
loop_
_entity_poly.entity_id
_entity_poly.type
_entity_poly.pdbx_seq_one_letter_code
_entity_poly.pdbx_strand_id
1 'polypeptide(L)'
;MWKLTLSFAIVFSALSANASFVTITQCDSASSTHTLKIVQDGDDAEVTLGDKKPHKYDDLVSKAPGNKKYKLTGQMTNTFRVADISLPELRDTQKVTDLVASLMFQRPEFDGEYDMVYSYASDLVHNLNCR
;
A
#
# COMPACT_ATOMS: atom_id res chain seq x y z
N MET A 1 -36.75 -20.80 -63.92
CA MET A 1 -36.08 -19.71 -63.19
C MET A 1 -35.72 -20.20 -61.79
N TRP A 2 -34.46 -20.58 -61.56
CA TRP A 2 -33.99 -21.07 -60.26
C TRP A 2 -33.30 -19.95 -59.49
N LYS A 3 -33.70 -19.78 -58.22
CA LYS A 3 -33.14 -18.81 -57.27
C LYS A 3 -31.90 -19.44 -56.61
N LEU A 4 -30.75 -18.77 -56.70
CA LEU A 4 -29.55 -19.06 -55.91
C LEU A 4 -29.41 -17.98 -54.84
N THR A 5 -29.80 -18.30 -53.61
CA THR A 5 -29.48 -17.51 -52.42
C THR A 5 -28.12 -17.97 -51.90
N LEU A 6 -27.10 -17.13 -52.07
CA LEU A 6 -25.76 -17.33 -51.53
C LEU A 6 -25.70 -16.76 -50.11
N SER A 7 -25.69 -17.63 -49.10
CA SER A 7 -25.47 -17.22 -47.71
C SER A 7 -23.97 -17.20 -47.42
N PHE A 8 -23.38 -16.00 -47.34
CA PHE A 8 -22.03 -15.82 -46.79
C PHE A 8 -22.08 -15.94 -45.27
N ALA A 9 -21.64 -17.09 -44.74
CA ALA A 9 -21.37 -17.25 -43.32
C ALA A 9 -20.04 -16.54 -43.02
N ILE A 10 -20.12 -15.34 -42.44
CA ILE A 10 -18.96 -14.65 -41.87
C ILE A 10 -18.68 -15.32 -40.53
N VAL A 11 -17.71 -16.24 -40.53
CA VAL A 11 -17.15 -16.81 -39.30
C VAL A 11 -16.35 -15.70 -38.62
N PHE A 12 -16.98 -15.02 -37.66
CA PHE A 12 -16.28 -14.16 -36.71
C PHE A 12 -15.43 -15.04 -35.81
N SER A 13 -14.17 -15.23 -36.19
CA SER A 13 -13.13 -15.73 -35.30
C SER A 13 -12.93 -14.70 -34.20
N ALA A 14 -13.65 -14.84 -33.10
CA ALA A 14 -13.37 -14.11 -31.88
C ALA A 14 -11.97 -14.49 -31.43
N LEU A 15 -10.99 -13.63 -31.73
CA LEU A 15 -9.66 -13.68 -31.14
C LEU A 15 -9.87 -13.40 -29.64
N SER A 16 -10.02 -14.45 -28.85
CA SER A 16 -9.89 -14.39 -27.40
C SER A 16 -8.44 -14.03 -27.10
N ALA A 17 -8.17 -12.73 -27.11
CA ALA A 17 -7.00 -12.18 -26.45
C ALA A 17 -7.16 -12.53 -24.97
N ASN A 18 -6.61 -13.67 -24.57
CA ASN A 18 -6.26 -13.96 -23.18
C ASN A 18 -5.18 -12.95 -22.80
N ALA A 19 -5.60 -11.72 -22.52
CA ALA A 19 -4.82 -10.81 -21.70
C ALA A 19 -4.66 -11.55 -20.38
N SER A 20 -3.48 -12.13 -20.19
CA SER A 20 -3.06 -12.61 -18.88
C SER A 20 -3.09 -11.38 -17.99
N PHE A 21 -4.19 -11.21 -17.25
CA PHE A 21 -4.24 -10.25 -16.17
C PHE A 21 -3.18 -10.72 -15.19
N VAL A 22 -2.06 -10.00 -15.16
CA VAL A 22 -1.05 -10.18 -14.12
C VAL A 22 -1.77 -9.83 -12.83
N THR A 23 -2.12 -10.86 -12.04
CA THR A 23 -2.76 -10.69 -10.75
C THR A 23 -1.77 -9.96 -9.85
N ILE A 24 -2.06 -8.71 -9.52
CA ILE A 24 -1.26 -7.97 -8.55
C ILE A 24 -1.50 -8.63 -7.20
N THR A 25 -0.44 -9.10 -6.57
CA THR A 25 -0.47 -9.80 -5.27
C THR A 25 0.22 -9.01 -4.18
N GLN A 26 1.10 -8.08 -4.56
CA GLN A 26 1.80 -7.22 -3.64
C GLN A 26 2.09 -5.85 -4.26
N CYS A 27 1.99 -4.79 -3.47
CA CYS A 27 2.59 -3.50 -3.77
C CYS A 27 3.52 -3.06 -2.64
N ASP A 28 4.65 -2.44 -2.97
CA ASP A 28 5.55 -1.87 -1.97
C ASP A 28 6.11 -0.52 -2.41
N SER A 29 6.40 0.35 -1.44
CA SER A 29 7.09 1.62 -1.64
C SER A 29 7.91 2.00 -0.41
N ALA A 30 8.79 2.97 -0.61
CA ALA A 30 9.55 3.58 0.48
C ALA A 30 9.80 5.05 0.18
N SER A 31 9.62 5.89 1.20
CA SER A 31 10.03 7.29 1.17
C SER A 31 11.40 7.45 1.84
N SER A 32 11.76 8.69 2.20
CA SER A 32 12.95 8.97 3.01
C SER A 32 12.82 8.48 4.46
N THR A 33 11.59 8.40 4.97
CA THR A 33 11.27 8.16 6.39
C THR A 33 10.47 6.88 6.62
N HIS A 34 9.63 6.46 5.68
CA HIS A 34 8.67 5.37 5.86
C HIS A 34 8.80 4.30 4.77
N THR A 35 8.29 3.11 5.07
CA THR A 35 8.05 2.02 4.13
C THR A 35 6.58 1.65 4.13
N LEU A 36 6.05 1.30 2.97
CA LEU A 36 4.68 0.83 2.80
C LEU A 36 4.72 -0.51 2.07
N LYS A 37 3.96 -1.49 2.56
CA LYS A 37 3.76 -2.78 1.93
C LYS A 37 2.28 -3.14 1.99
N ILE A 38 1.72 -3.52 0.85
CA ILE A 38 0.33 -3.97 0.71
C ILE A 38 0.36 -5.36 0.10
N VAL A 39 -0.28 -6.33 0.73
CA VAL A 39 -0.31 -7.75 0.27
C VAL A 39 -1.76 -8.19 0.18
N GLN A 40 -2.15 -8.80 -0.94
CA GLN A 40 -3.47 -9.40 -1.09
C GLN A 40 -3.55 -10.67 -0.21
N ASP A 41 -4.59 -10.78 0.62
CA ASP A 41 -4.91 -11.96 1.43
C ASP A 41 -6.37 -12.36 1.19
N GLY A 42 -6.59 -13.19 0.16
CA GLY A 42 -7.94 -13.53 -0.29
C GLY A 42 -8.66 -12.30 -0.84
N ASP A 43 -9.83 -11.99 -0.29
CA ASP A 43 -10.64 -10.82 -0.66
C ASP A 43 -10.22 -9.53 0.10
N ASP A 44 -9.26 -9.64 1.02
CA ASP A 44 -8.75 -8.54 1.83
C ASP A 44 -7.33 -8.13 1.43
N ALA A 45 -6.84 -7.03 1.99
CA ALA A 45 -5.42 -6.67 1.92
C ALA A 45 -4.82 -6.40 3.31
N GLU A 46 -3.60 -6.90 3.52
CA GLU A 46 -2.77 -6.51 4.64
C GLU A 46 -1.88 -5.33 4.24
N VAL A 47 -2.03 -4.21 4.95
CA VAL A 47 -1.24 -2.99 4.76
C VAL A 47 -0.32 -2.81 5.95
N THR A 48 0.98 -2.80 5.70
CA THR A 48 2.02 -2.54 6.69
C THR A 48 2.70 -1.21 6.38
N LEU A 49 2.64 -0.28 7.34
CA LEU A 49 3.37 0.98 7.35
C LEU A 49 4.47 0.90 8.41
N GLY A 50 5.72 1.12 8.02
CA GLY A 50 6.87 1.03 8.92
C GLY A 50 7.83 2.20 8.81
N ASP A 51 8.71 2.33 9.80
CA ASP A 51 9.82 3.28 9.75
C ASP A 51 11.00 2.73 8.96
N LYS A 52 11.58 3.57 8.11
CA LYS A 52 12.81 3.22 7.39
C LYS A 52 14.04 3.22 8.30
N LYS A 53 14.03 4.05 9.34
CA LYS A 53 15.16 4.21 10.28
C LYS A 53 14.67 4.22 11.72
N PRO A 54 15.47 3.69 12.66
CA PRO A 54 15.12 3.77 14.07
C PRO A 54 15.06 5.22 14.53
N HIS A 55 14.01 5.57 15.25
CA HIS A 55 13.90 6.81 15.99
C HIS A 55 14.69 6.68 17.29
N LYS A 56 15.39 7.76 17.67
CA LYS A 56 15.95 7.88 19.01
C LYS A 56 14.84 8.39 19.93
N TYR A 57 14.56 7.65 20.99
CA TYR A 57 13.64 8.05 22.04
C TYR A 57 14.43 8.63 23.22
N ASP A 58 13.70 9.02 24.26
CA ASP A 58 14.28 9.54 25.49
C ASP A 58 15.21 8.53 26.17
N ASP A 59 16.28 9.05 26.77
CA ASP A 59 17.21 8.22 27.54
C ASP A 59 16.50 7.74 28.82
N LEU A 60 16.45 6.42 29.03
CA LEU A 60 15.94 5.85 30.27
C LEU A 60 16.99 6.04 31.37
N VAL A 61 16.65 6.79 32.40
CA VAL A 61 17.54 7.03 33.55
C VAL A 61 17.17 6.09 34.69
N SER A 62 18.10 5.22 35.09
CA SER A 62 17.93 4.41 36.29
C SER A 62 18.06 5.25 37.55
N LYS A 63 17.17 5.04 38.54
CA LYS A 63 17.21 5.69 39.86
C LYS A 63 18.22 5.04 40.83
N ALA A 64 18.94 4.00 40.43
CA ALA A 64 19.90 3.31 41.28
C ALA A 64 21.25 4.08 41.40
N PRO A 65 22.04 3.88 42.47
CA PRO A 65 23.36 4.50 42.62
C PRO A 65 24.25 4.19 41.41
N GLY A 66 24.72 5.25 40.73
CA GLY A 66 25.54 5.13 39.52
C GLY A 66 24.89 5.59 38.21
N ASN A 67 23.66 6.16 38.25
CA ASN A 67 22.99 6.93 37.17
C ASN A 67 23.33 6.47 35.73
N LYS A 68 23.20 5.17 35.45
CA LYS A 68 23.36 4.66 34.08
C LYS A 68 22.18 5.16 33.24
N LYS A 69 22.50 5.84 32.14
CA LYS A 69 21.55 6.22 31.09
C LYS A 69 21.51 5.12 30.03
N TYR A 70 20.33 4.57 29.77
CA TYR A 70 20.12 3.66 28.64
C TYR A 70 19.59 4.46 27.46
N LYS A 71 20.21 4.29 26.29
CA LYS A 71 19.72 4.90 25.05
C LYS A 71 18.62 4.00 24.47
N LEU A 72 17.43 4.55 24.29
CA LEU A 72 16.33 3.83 23.64
C LEU A 72 16.26 4.20 22.16
N THR A 73 16.34 3.21 21.29
CA THR A 73 16.13 3.35 19.84
C THR A 73 15.16 2.29 19.38
N GLY A 74 14.25 2.63 18.48
CA GLY A 74 13.26 1.66 17.98
C GLY A 74 12.64 2.13 16.66
N GLN A 75 11.93 1.22 16.02
CA GLN A 75 11.15 1.47 14.81
C GLN A 75 9.70 1.11 15.12
N MET A 76 8.77 1.94 14.66
CA MET A 76 7.36 1.65 14.74
C MET A 76 6.90 1.03 13.42
N THR A 77 6.11 -0.03 13.53
CA THR A 77 5.48 -0.73 12.42
C THR A 77 4.03 -0.97 12.79
N ASN A 78 3.13 -0.53 11.92
CA ASN A 78 1.71 -0.75 12.09
C ASN A 78 1.21 -1.59 10.91
N THR A 79 0.54 -2.70 11.22
CA THR A 79 -0.06 -3.60 10.24
C THR A 79 -1.56 -3.59 10.42
N PHE A 80 -2.28 -3.40 9.31
CA PHE A 80 -3.73 -3.29 9.26
C PHE A 80 -4.29 -4.23 8.22
N ARG A 81 -5.45 -4.81 8.51
CA ARG A 81 -6.24 -5.55 7.55
C ARG A 81 -7.33 -4.63 7.02
N VAL A 82 -7.39 -4.48 5.70
CA VAL A 82 -8.41 -3.72 5.00
C VAL A 82 -9.31 -4.73 4.30
N ALA A 83 -10.57 -4.78 4.72
CA ALA A 83 -11.52 -5.74 4.20
C ALA A 83 -12.02 -5.36 2.81
N ASP A 84 -12.38 -6.37 2.02
CA ASP A 84 -13.07 -6.22 0.73
C ASP A 84 -12.33 -5.27 -0.23
N ILE A 85 -11.01 -5.40 -0.32
CA ILE A 85 -10.18 -4.56 -1.17
C ILE A 85 -9.28 -5.39 -2.08
N SER A 86 -9.33 -5.07 -3.36
CA SER A 86 -8.57 -5.71 -4.41
C SER A 86 -7.38 -4.82 -4.79
N LEU A 87 -6.16 -5.33 -4.72
CA LEU A 87 -4.94 -4.62 -5.14
C LEU A 87 -5.04 -4.05 -6.58
N PRO A 88 -5.63 -4.75 -7.56
CA PRO A 88 -5.95 -4.16 -8.87
C PRO A 88 -6.82 -2.89 -8.83
N GLU A 89 -7.73 -2.76 -7.86
CA GLU A 89 -8.59 -1.59 -7.68
C GLU A 89 -7.84 -0.41 -7.02
N LEU A 90 -6.72 -0.69 -6.36
CA LEU A 90 -5.80 0.30 -5.79
C LEU A 90 -4.98 1.06 -6.85
N ARG A 91 -5.24 0.86 -8.15
CA ARG A 91 -4.73 1.75 -9.21
C ARG A 91 -5.23 3.19 -9.06
N ASP A 92 -6.32 3.40 -8.32
CA ASP A 92 -6.78 4.73 -7.94
C ASP A 92 -5.87 5.32 -6.85
N THR A 93 -4.95 6.18 -7.26
CA THR A 93 -3.96 6.80 -6.37
C THR A 93 -4.60 7.63 -5.26
N GLN A 94 -5.81 8.17 -5.45
CA GLN A 94 -6.45 8.97 -4.40
C GLN A 94 -6.93 8.09 -3.26
N LYS A 95 -7.63 6.98 -3.57
CA LYS A 95 -8.13 6.04 -2.56
C LYS A 95 -7.00 5.42 -1.73
N VAL A 96 -5.89 5.07 -2.39
CA VAL A 96 -4.72 4.55 -1.67
C VAL A 96 -4.08 5.63 -0.80
N THR A 97 -4.04 6.88 -1.27
CA THR A 97 -3.50 7.99 -0.48
C THR A 97 -4.35 8.21 0.78
N ASP A 98 -5.67 8.20 0.66
CA ASP A 98 -6.58 8.36 1.81
C ASP A 98 -6.44 7.19 2.80
N LEU A 99 -6.27 5.96 2.30
CA LEU A 99 -5.99 4.79 3.12
C LEU A 99 -4.67 4.96 3.88
N VAL A 100 -3.57 5.25 3.19
CA VAL A 100 -2.24 5.41 3.79
C VAL A 100 -2.22 6.57 4.79
N ALA A 101 -2.88 7.69 4.48
CA ALA A 101 -3.05 8.82 5.40
C ALA A 101 -3.81 8.39 6.66
N SER A 102 -4.89 7.61 6.52
CA SER A 102 -5.65 7.08 7.66
C SER A 102 -4.80 6.20 8.58
N LEU A 103 -3.87 5.41 8.01
CA LEU A 103 -2.92 4.61 8.80
C LEU A 103 -1.88 5.49 9.51
N MET A 104 -1.40 6.53 8.84
CA MET A 104 -0.47 7.51 9.41
C MET A 104 -1.09 8.26 10.59
N PHE A 105 -2.37 8.66 10.51
CA PHE A 105 -3.07 9.32 11.61
C PHE A 105 -3.19 8.48 12.89
N GLN A 106 -3.00 7.15 12.81
CA GLN A 106 -2.97 6.30 13.99
C GLN A 106 -1.62 6.31 14.71
N ARG A 107 -0.61 6.97 14.15
CA ARG A 107 0.73 7.06 14.75
C ARG A 107 0.87 8.35 15.56
N PRO A 108 1.42 8.28 16.79
CA PRO A 108 1.58 9.46 17.65
C PRO A 108 2.40 10.61 17.04
N GLU A 109 3.30 10.31 16.11
CA GLU A 109 4.15 11.32 15.45
C GLU A 109 3.42 12.26 14.49
N PHE A 110 2.18 11.93 14.13
CA PHE A 110 1.37 12.68 13.16
C PHE A 110 0.16 13.37 13.81
N ASP A 111 0.04 13.34 15.14
CA ASP A 111 -1.02 14.04 15.85
C ASP A 111 -0.91 15.57 15.62
N GLY A 112 -1.98 16.16 15.08
CA GLY A 112 -2.04 17.59 14.72
C GLY A 112 -1.40 17.99 13.37
N GLU A 113 -0.77 17.07 12.64
CA GLU A 113 0.01 17.36 11.43
C GLU A 113 -0.71 16.98 10.12
N TYR A 114 -1.99 17.35 10.01
CA TYR A 114 -2.90 16.91 8.94
C TYR A 114 -2.41 17.19 7.52
N ASP A 115 -1.84 18.37 7.27
CA ASP A 115 -1.39 18.77 5.93
C ASP A 115 -0.12 18.00 5.50
N MET A 116 0.77 17.68 6.45
CA MET A 116 1.99 16.91 6.16
C MET A 116 1.69 15.43 5.93
N VAL A 117 0.70 14.87 6.63
CA VAL A 117 0.32 13.45 6.49
C VAL A 117 -0.07 13.13 5.05
N TYR A 118 -0.91 13.95 4.42
CA TYR A 118 -1.30 13.73 3.02
C TYR A 118 -0.13 13.88 2.05
N SER A 119 0.82 14.78 2.32
CA SER A 119 2.04 14.88 1.52
C SER A 119 2.91 13.62 1.61
N TYR A 120 3.09 13.05 2.81
CA TYR A 120 3.87 11.82 2.99
C TYR A 120 3.15 10.59 2.43
N ALA A 121 1.84 10.50 2.63
CA ALA A 121 1.03 9.44 2.05
C ALA A 121 1.08 9.47 0.52
N SER A 122 0.94 10.67 -0.08
CA SER A 122 1.02 10.83 -1.53
C SER A 122 2.39 10.44 -2.09
N ASP A 123 3.49 10.80 -1.41
CA ASP A 123 4.84 10.38 -1.81
C ASP A 123 5.00 8.85 -1.78
N LEU A 124 4.52 8.20 -0.72
CA LEU A 124 4.52 6.73 -0.65
C LEU A 124 3.70 6.10 -1.77
N VAL A 125 2.52 6.64 -2.07
CA VAL A 125 1.63 6.11 -3.11
C VAL A 125 2.18 6.33 -4.51
N HIS A 126 2.78 7.49 -4.77
CA HIS A 126 3.41 7.80 -6.06
C HIS A 126 4.56 6.83 -6.38
N ASN A 127 5.26 6.35 -5.34
CA ASN A 127 6.38 5.42 -5.46
C ASN A 127 5.98 3.95 -5.33
N LEU A 128 4.67 3.61 -5.38
CA LEU A 128 4.22 2.22 -5.32
C LEU A 128 4.66 1.41 -6.53
N ASN A 129 5.31 0.29 -6.25
CA ASN A 129 5.66 -0.72 -7.21
C ASN A 129 4.83 -1.98 -6.94
N CYS A 130 3.96 -2.34 -7.89
CA CYS A 130 3.03 -3.45 -7.77
C CYS A 130 3.46 -4.63 -8.64
N ARG A 131 3.37 -5.84 -8.10
CA ARG A 131 3.75 -7.10 -8.75
C ARG A 131 2.76 -8.22 -8.51
#